data_AF-A0A8H3LBX2-F1
#
_entry.id   AF-A0A8H3LBX2-F1
#
_cell.length_a   1.000
_cell.length_b   1.000
_cell.length_c   1.000
_cell.angle_alpha   90.00
_cell.angle_beta   90.00
_cell.angle_gamma   90.00
#
_symmetry.space_group_name_H-M   'P 1'
#
loop_
_entity.id
_entity.type
_entity.pdbx_description
1 polymer ?
#
loop_
_entity_poly.entity_id
_entity_poly.type
_entity_poly.pdbx_seq_one_letter_code
_entity_poly.pdbx_strand_id
1 'polypeptide(L)'
;MIQLKTLLNVIDNTGAIIAECIRVGHGGRYGRIGDPITVVIKKARPISQTASTTSPSAASNPAAKLQIRKGEVKKALIVRTRKEMRRPDGFWVS
;
A
#
# COMPACT_ATOMS: atom_id res chain seq x y z
N MET A 1 -11.05 8.77 6.80
CA MET A 1 -11.37 8.89 5.37
C MET A 1 -10.10 9.19 4.62
N ILE A 2 -9.84 8.43 3.56
CA ILE A 2 -8.63 8.57 2.73
C ILE A 2 -9.00 9.32 1.46
N GLN A 3 -8.19 10.28 1.05
CA GLN A 3 -8.40 11.04 -0.19
C GLN A 3 -7.11 11.08 -1.02
N LEU A 4 -7.17 11.71 -2.19
CA LEU A 4 -6.00 11.96 -3.02
C LEU A 4 -4.91 12.69 -2.23
N LYS A 5 -3.65 12.33 -2.47
CA LYS A 5 -2.44 12.82 -1.76
C LYS A 5 -2.36 12.46 -0.26
N THR A 6 -3.24 11.61 0.25
CA THR A 6 -3.13 11.14 1.65
C THR A 6 -1.94 10.20 1.80
N LEU A 7 -1.06 10.49 2.76
CA LEU A 7 0.02 9.58 3.16
C LEU A 7 -0.53 8.52 4.11
N LEU A 8 -0.15 7.27 3.84
CA LEU A 8 -0.61 6.08 4.52
C LEU A 8 0.59 5.26 4.99
N ASN A 9 0.49 4.71 6.19
CA ASN A 9 1.40 3.69 6.66
C ASN A 9 1.03 2.35 6.03
N VAL A 10 2.01 1.68 5.44
CA VAL A 10 1.83 0.33 4.91
C VAL A 10 2.05 -0.67 6.04
N ILE A 11 1.11 -1.60 6.22
CA ILE A 11 1.15 -2.63 7.26
C ILE A 11 1.28 -4.05 6.71
N ASP A 12 1.80 -4.17 5.49
CA ASP A 12 2.11 -5.45 4.87
C ASP A 12 3.58 -5.85 5.08
N ASN A 13 3.91 -7.09 4.73
CA ASN A 13 5.27 -7.63 4.79
C ASN A 13 6.06 -7.43 3.48
N THR A 14 5.64 -6.53 2.57
CA THR A 14 6.32 -6.31 1.28
C THR A 14 7.59 -5.47 1.39
N GLY A 15 7.76 -4.75 2.52
CA GLY A 15 8.86 -3.82 2.73
C GLY A 15 8.52 -2.37 2.39
N ALA A 16 7.35 -2.07 1.84
CA ALA A 16 6.85 -0.70 1.79
C ALA A 16 6.59 -0.16 3.21
N ILE A 17 6.80 1.14 3.41
CA ILE A 17 6.66 1.81 4.71
C ILE A 17 5.62 2.92 4.61
N ILE A 18 5.79 3.83 3.65
CA ILE A 18 4.87 4.94 3.41
C ILE A 18 4.41 4.91 1.96
N ALA A 19 3.11 5.07 1.75
CA ALA A 19 2.49 5.18 0.45
C ALA A 19 1.59 6.43 0.35
N GLU A 20 1.51 7.05 -0.82
CA GLU A 20 0.60 8.17 -1.09
C GLU A 20 -0.56 7.67 -1.95
N CYS A 21 -1.79 7.96 -1.55
CA CYS A 21 -2.97 7.68 -2.36
C CYS A 21 -3.02 8.58 -3.60
N ILE A 22 -3.06 7.98 -4.79
CA ILE A 22 -3.20 8.70 -6.06
C ILE A 22 -4.57 8.51 -6.70
N ARG A 23 -5.33 7.49 -6.27
CA ARG A 23 -6.70 7.24 -6.70
C ARG A 23 -7.47 6.47 -5.65
N VAL A 24 -8.65 6.99 -5.30
CA VAL A 24 -9.66 6.25 -4.53
C VAL A 24 -10.48 5.38 -5.50
N GLY A 25 -10.73 4.12 -5.13
CA GLY A 25 -11.59 3.23 -5.91
C GLY A 25 -13.06 3.69 -5.98
N HIS A 26 -13.84 3.05 -6.85
CA HIS A 26 -15.29 3.25 -6.98
C HIS A 26 -15.78 4.68 -7.26
N GLY A 27 -14.91 5.58 -7.74
CA GLY A 27 -15.32 6.94 -8.16
C GLY A 27 -15.72 7.87 -7.02
N GLY A 28 -15.52 7.47 -5.76
CA GLY A 28 -15.79 8.31 -4.59
C GLY A 28 -14.70 9.36 -4.35
N ARG A 29 -15.07 10.48 -3.71
CA ARG A 29 -14.11 11.51 -3.24
C ARG A 29 -13.25 11.03 -2.08
N TYR A 30 -13.75 10.06 -1.31
CA TYR A 30 -13.14 9.55 -0.10
C TYR A 30 -13.23 8.01 -0.05
N GLY A 31 -12.12 7.37 0.30
CA GLY A 31 -12.03 5.95 0.62
C GLY A 31 -12.29 5.69 2.10
N ARG A 32 -13.02 4.61 2.36
CA ARG A 32 -13.37 4.05 3.67
C ARG A 32 -12.64 2.74 3.89
N ILE A 33 -12.72 2.20 5.11
CA ILE A 33 -12.21 0.86 5.42
C ILE A 33 -12.89 -0.15 4.48
N GLY A 34 -12.09 -1.02 3.86
CA GLY A 34 -12.52 -1.99 2.85
C GLY A 34 -12.35 -1.52 1.40
N ASP A 35 -12.23 -0.21 1.16
CA ASP A 35 -12.16 0.28 -0.22
C ASP A 35 -10.79 0.03 -0.86
N PRO A 36 -10.76 -0.37 -2.14
CA PRO A 36 -9.53 -0.44 -2.91
C PRO A 36 -9.04 0.95 -3.26
N ILE A 37 -7.72 1.15 -3.18
CA ILE A 37 -7.04 2.38 -3.58
C ILE A 37 -5.83 2.07 -4.46
N THR A 38 -5.41 3.04 -5.25
CA THR A 38 -4.12 3.01 -5.95
C THR A 38 -3.17 3.95 -5.24
N VAL A 39 -1.97 3.47 -4.96
CA VAL A 39 -0.96 4.19 -4.20
C VAL A 39 0.38 4.22 -4.94
N VAL A 40 1.16 5.27 -4.69
CA VAL A 40 2.58 5.32 -5.04
C VAL A 40 3.43 5.19 -3.78
N ILE A 41 4.45 4.35 -3.83
CA ILE A 41 5.30 4.08 -2.67
C ILE A 41 6.30 5.23 -2.49
N LYS A 42 6.24 5.89 -1.33
CA LYS A 42 7.11 7.03 -0.99
C LYS A 42 8.36 6.61 -0.22
N LYS A 43 8.23 5.57 0.61
CA LYS A 43 9.32 5.00 1.41
C LYS A 43 9.17 3.48 1.45
N ALA A 44 10.26 2.78 1.20
CA ALA A 44 10.38 1.33 1.34
C ALA A 44 11.69 1.00 2.09
N ARG A 45 11.78 -0.19 2.66
CA ARG A 45 13.04 -0.72 3.20
C ARG A 45 14.09 -0.78 2.09
N PRO A 46 15.37 -0.46 2.37
CA PRO A 46 16.44 -0.64 1.40
C PRO A 46 16.48 -2.09 0.92
N ILE A 47 16.49 -2.28 -0.41
CA ILE A 47 16.81 -3.57 -1.00
C ILE A 47 18.33 -3.65 -1.03
N SER A 48 18.91 -4.52 -0.22
CA SER A 48 20.35 -4.81 -0.27
C SER A 48 20.72 -5.22 -1.69
N GLN A 49 21.53 -4.42 -2.36
CA GLN A 49 21.94 -4.64 -3.76
C GLN A 49 22.90 -5.84 -3.93
N THR A 50 23.11 -6.67 -2.91
CA THR A 50 23.96 -7.88 -2.97
C THR A 50 23.35 -9.06 -3.75
N ALA A 51 22.32 -8.81 -4.56
CA ALA A 51 21.72 -9.82 -5.45
C ALA A 51 21.76 -9.43 -6.95
N SER A 52 22.41 -8.31 -7.32
CA SER A 52 22.42 -7.80 -8.71
C SER A 52 23.76 -7.92 -9.44
N THR A 53 24.59 -8.90 -9.10
CA THR A 53 25.71 -9.33 -9.96
C THR A 53 25.70 -10.84 -10.07
N THR A 54 25.65 -11.34 -11.31
CA THR A 54 25.67 -12.76 -11.73
C THR A 54 24.46 -13.61 -11.31
N SER A 55 23.38 -13.54 -12.08
CA SER A 55 22.64 -14.72 -12.61
C SER A 55 21.37 -14.28 -13.36
N PRO A 56 21.22 -14.58 -14.66
CA PRO A 56 20.03 -14.25 -15.44
C PRO A 56 18.82 -15.19 -15.20
N SER A 57 18.73 -15.84 -14.03
CA SER A 57 17.66 -16.80 -13.70
C SER A 57 16.59 -16.27 -12.73
N ALA A 58 16.38 -14.95 -12.68
CA ALA A 58 15.44 -14.30 -11.75
C ALA A 58 13.93 -14.49 -12.07
N ALA A 59 13.58 -15.27 -13.10
CA ALA A 59 12.18 -15.47 -13.51
C ALA A 59 11.45 -16.58 -12.73
N SER A 60 12.15 -17.45 -12.00
CA SER A 60 11.53 -18.62 -11.34
C SER A 60 11.44 -18.53 -9.81
N ASN A 61 11.86 -17.43 -9.19
CA ASN A 61 11.87 -17.32 -7.72
C ASN A 61 10.76 -16.37 -7.22
N PRO A 62 9.65 -16.87 -6.66
CA PRO A 62 8.46 -16.06 -6.33
C PRO A 62 8.75 -14.98 -5.27
N ALA A 63 9.80 -15.15 -4.48
CA ALA A 63 10.21 -14.19 -3.45
C ALA A 63 10.76 -12.86 -4.03
N ALA A 64 11.36 -12.88 -5.24
CA ALA A 64 11.89 -11.67 -5.87
C ALA A 64 10.78 -10.69 -6.30
N LYS A 65 9.57 -11.21 -6.57
CA LYS A 65 8.39 -10.42 -6.96
C LYS A 65 7.82 -9.58 -5.80
N LEU A 66 8.13 -9.93 -4.55
CA LEU A 66 7.64 -9.21 -3.37
C LEU A 66 8.44 -7.94 -3.05
N GLN A 67 9.62 -7.75 -3.63
CA GLN A 67 10.44 -6.59 -3.32
C GLN A 67 9.87 -5.31 -3.93
N ILE A 68 9.35 -4.42 -3.09
CA ILE A 68 8.81 -3.12 -3.50
C ILE A 68 9.88 -2.04 -3.40
N ARG A 69 10.01 -1.23 -4.46
CA ARG A 69 10.87 -0.04 -4.52
C ARG A 69 10.08 1.24 -4.33
N LYS A 70 10.79 2.30 -3.92
CA LYS A 70 10.24 3.68 -3.94
C LYS A 70 9.85 4.05 -5.37
N GLY A 71 8.70 4.72 -5.52
CA GLY A 71 8.17 5.20 -6.80
C GLY A 71 7.26 4.19 -7.51
N GLU A 72 7.23 2.93 -7.09
CA GLU A 72 6.30 1.96 -7.68
C GLU A 72 4.85 2.31 -7.37
N VAL A 73 3.98 2.03 -8.35
CA VAL A 73 2.53 2.17 -8.22
C VAL A 73 1.92 0.79 -7.95
N LYS A 74 1.10 0.68 -6.90
CA LYS A 74 0.44 -0.56 -6.49
C LYS A 74 -1.02 -0.32 -6.14
N LYS A 75 -1.82 -1.39 -6.25
CA LYS A 75 -3.15 -1.45 -5.62
C LYS A 75 -2.98 -1.80 -4.14
N ALA A 76 -3.81 -1.21 -3.29
CA ALA A 76 -3.85 -1.48 -1.86
C ALA A 76 -5.29 -1.46 -1.34
N LEU A 77 -5.50 -1.97 -0.14
CA LEU A 77 -6.77 -1.94 0.57
C LEU A 77 -6.65 -1.09 1.84
N ILE A 78 -7.68 -0.28 2.11
CA ILE A 78 -7.76 0.47 3.36
C ILE A 78 -8.23 -0.46 4.47
N VAL A 79 -7.38 -0.73 5.46
CA VAL A 79 -7.69 -1.63 6.57
C VAL A 79 -8.04 -0.88 7.87
N ARG A 80 -7.62 0.38 8.00
CA ARG A 80 -7.92 1.23 9.15
C ARG A 80 -7.85 2.70 8.76
N THR A 81 -8.64 3.55 9.41
CA THR A 81 -8.53 5.01 9.24
C THR A 81 -8.79 5.71 10.56
N ARG A 82 -8.01 6.75 10.88
CA ARG A 82 -8.20 7.58 12.08
C ARG A 82 -9.60 8.21 12.21
N LYS A 83 -10.28 8.43 11.08
CA LYS A 83 -11.64 8.98 11.12
C LYS A 83 -12.58 7.86 11.49
N GLU A 84 -13.35 8.12 12.53
CA GLU A 84 -14.36 7.19 13.04
C GLU A 84 -15.35 6.77 11.95
N MET A 85 -15.71 5.49 11.98
CA MET A 85 -16.76 4.89 11.18
C MET A 85 -17.79 4.23 12.10
N ARG A 86 -19.07 4.46 11.81
CA ARG A 86 -20.16 3.77 12.47
C ARG A 86 -20.41 2.41 11.81
N ARG A 87 -20.42 1.35 12.59
CA ARG A 87 -20.80 0.00 12.16
C ARG A 87 -22.33 -0.19 12.20
N PRO A 88 -22.88 -1.20 11.50
CA PRO A 88 -24.32 -1.50 11.51
C PRO A 88 -24.88 -1.79 12.91
N ASP A 89 -24.05 -2.36 13.79
CA ASP A 89 -24.38 -2.62 15.20
C ASP A 89 -24.40 -1.35 16.07
N GLY A 90 -24.15 -0.18 15.50
CA GLY A 90 -24.19 1.11 16.18
C GLY A 90 -22.88 1.52 16.84
N PHE A 91 -21.88 0.64 16.95
CA PHE A 91 -20.59 0.97 17.53
C PHE A 91 -19.71 1.78 16.57
N TRP A 92 -18.87 2.64 17.13
CA TRP A 92 -17.88 3.43 16.39
C TRP A 92 -16.51 2.75 16.44
N VAL A 93 -15.77 2.81 15.33
CA VAL A 93 -14.40 2.30 15.21
C VAL A 93 -13.50 3.42 14.67
N SER A 94 -12.35 3.65 15.31
CA SER A 94 -11.33 4.65 14.94
C SER A 94 -9.97 4.04 14.59
#